data_AF-A0A0C3FAZ8-F1
#
_entry.id   AF-A0A0C3FAZ8-F1
#
_cell.length_a   1.000
_cell.length_b   1.000
_cell.length_c   1.000
_cell.angle_alpha   90.00
_cell.angle_beta   90.00
_cell.angle_gamma   90.00
#
_symmetry.space_group_name_H-M   'P 1'
#
loop_
_entity.id
_entity.type
_entity.pdbx_description
1 polymer ?
#
loop_
_entity_poly.entity_id
_entity_poly.type
_entity_poly.pdbx_seq_one_letter_code
_entity_poly.pdbx_strand_id
1 'polypeptide(L)'
;MVYLYSTLFKLHMVQYPTLSRMARDYLAIQGSAVPSEQAFSSGGLTATARRNRLSGQIFEALQILKSGYRNGHIRASEQAEAHFSTYVKELADSEVDGDMPALE
;
A
#
# COMPACT_ATOMS: atom_id res chain seq x y z
N MET A 1 -15.13 -21.15 3.31
CA MET A 1 -16.06 -20.54 4.29
C MET A 1 -16.12 -19.00 4.25
N VAL A 2 -15.31 -18.29 3.46
CA VAL A 2 -15.40 -16.80 3.33
C VAL A 2 -16.34 -16.36 2.19
N TYR A 3 -16.40 -17.13 1.10
CA TYR A 3 -17.20 -16.76 -0.08
C TYR A 3 -18.72 -16.81 0.15
N LEU A 4 -19.20 -17.74 0.98
CA LEU A 4 -20.63 -17.95 1.20
C LEU A 4 -21.29 -16.77 1.95
N TYR A 5 -20.56 -16.15 2.88
CA TYR A 5 -21.05 -15.00 3.65
C TYR A 5 -21.08 -13.71 2.83
N SER A 6 -20.11 -13.51 1.94
CA SER A 6 -20.08 -12.32 1.06
C SER A 6 -21.27 -12.30 0.09
N THR A 7 -21.61 -13.44 -0.51
CA THR A 7 -22.74 -13.56 -1.43
C THR A 7 -24.09 -13.42 -0.72
N LEU A 8 -24.23 -13.99 0.48
CA LEU A 8 -25.47 -13.89 1.25
C LEU A 8 -25.73 -12.45 1.71
N PHE A 9 -24.70 -11.76 2.22
CA PHE A 9 -24.82 -10.37 2.61
C PHE A 9 -25.19 -9.49 1.41
N LYS A 10 -24.52 -9.68 0.26
CA LYS A 10 -24.81 -8.96 -0.99
C LYS A 10 -26.26 -9.11 -1.46
N LEU A 11 -26.85 -10.31 -1.34
CA LEU A 11 -28.22 -10.56 -1.77
C LEU A 11 -29.25 -9.76 -0.95
N HIS A 12 -29.02 -9.62 0.36
CA HIS A 12 -29.94 -8.92 1.26
C HIS A 12 -29.72 -7.40 1.33
N MET A 13 -28.65 -6.86 0.72
CA MET A 13 -28.42 -5.40 0.68
C MET A 13 -29.48 -4.66 -0.13
N VAL A 14 -30.03 -5.31 -1.17
CA VAL A 14 -31.07 -4.73 -2.03
C VAL A 14 -32.39 -4.59 -1.27
N GLN A 15 -32.70 -5.55 -0.39
CA GLN A 15 -33.93 -5.55 0.38
C GLN A 15 -33.87 -4.62 1.60
N TYR A 16 -32.69 -4.42 2.18
CA TYR A 16 -32.48 -3.57 3.36
C TYR A 16 -31.28 -2.63 3.18
N PRO A 17 -31.41 -1.55 2.38
CA PRO A 17 -30.29 -0.68 2.06
C PRO A 17 -29.71 0.04 3.29
N THR A 18 -30.57 0.53 4.18
CA THR A 18 -30.13 1.24 5.40
C THR A 18 -29.45 0.31 6.39
N LEU A 19 -30.04 -0.87 6.65
CA LEU A 19 -29.49 -1.85 7.58
C LEU A 19 -28.17 -2.43 7.07
N SER A 20 -28.06 -2.69 5.76
CA SER A 20 -26.82 -3.18 5.16
C SER A 20 -25.69 -2.16 5.18
N ARG A 21 -26.01 -0.85 5.20
CA ARG A 21 -25.02 0.21 5.42
C ARG A 21 -24.54 0.19 6.88
N MET A 22 -25.44 0.19 7.84
CA MET A 22 -25.09 0.09 9.26
C MET A 22 -24.27 -1.16 9.56
N ALA A 23 -24.68 -2.32 9.03
CA ALA A 23 -23.97 -3.57 9.21
C ALA A 23 -22.52 -3.52 8.67
N ARG A 24 -22.28 -2.83 7.53
CA ARG A 24 -20.90 -2.63 7.04
C ARG A 24 -20.07 -1.78 8.00
N ASP A 25 -20.65 -0.73 8.54
CA ASP A 25 -19.95 0.17 9.44
C ASP A 25 -19.57 -0.54 10.75
N TYR A 26 -20.50 -1.32 11.32
CA TYR A 26 -20.27 -2.03 12.59
C TYR A 26 -19.45 -3.32 12.45
N LEU A 27 -19.69 -4.13 11.41
CA LEU A 27 -18.96 -5.39 11.22
C LEU A 27 -17.51 -5.18 10.77
N ALA A 28 -17.18 -4.00 10.23
CA ALA A 28 -15.80 -3.62 9.95
C ALA A 28 -15.02 -3.30 11.24
N ILE A 29 -15.70 -3.01 12.35
CA ILE A 29 -15.05 -2.76 13.64
C ILE A 29 -14.56 -4.09 14.19
N GLN A 30 -13.25 -4.17 14.35
CA GLN A 30 -12.60 -5.34 14.90
C GLN A 30 -12.95 -5.49 16.39
N GLY A 31 -13.52 -6.64 16.77
CA GLY A 31 -13.88 -6.91 18.18
C GLY A 31 -12.69 -7.28 19.08
N SER A 32 -11.45 -7.25 18.56
CA SER A 32 -10.25 -7.72 19.25
C SER A 32 -9.03 -6.93 18.79
N ALA A 33 -7.98 -6.87 19.62
CA ALA A 33 -6.71 -6.25 19.27
C ALA A 33 -5.77 -7.15 18.42
N VAL A 34 -6.15 -8.41 18.14
CA VAL A 34 -5.28 -9.42 17.54
C VAL A 34 -4.67 -8.98 16.19
N PRO A 35 -5.42 -8.42 15.23
CA PRO A 35 -4.81 -7.87 14.01
C PRO A 35 -3.81 -6.73 14.25
N SER A 36 -4.00 -5.90 15.28
CA SER A 36 -3.02 -4.87 15.66
C SER A 36 -1.76 -5.52 16.23
N GLU A 37 -1.90 -6.51 17.11
CA GLU A 37 -0.77 -7.29 17.66
C GLU A 37 -0.01 -8.04 16.57
N GLN A 38 -0.72 -8.62 15.61
CA GLN A 38 -0.13 -9.29 14.45
C GLN A 38 0.66 -8.30 13.58
N ALA A 39 0.12 -7.11 13.35
CA ALA A 39 0.82 -6.06 12.62
C ALA A 39 2.12 -5.66 13.33
N PHE A 40 2.07 -5.41 14.65
CA PHE A 40 3.25 -5.08 15.46
C PHE A 40 4.28 -6.19 15.50
N SER A 41 3.85 -7.44 15.73
CA SER A 41 4.73 -8.61 15.70
C SER A 41 5.43 -8.76 14.33
N SER A 42 4.68 -8.59 13.23
CA SER A 42 5.24 -8.64 11.88
C SER A 42 6.21 -7.50 11.58
N GLY A 43 6.03 -6.36 12.25
CA GLY A 43 6.90 -5.19 12.19
C GLY A 43 8.19 -5.36 12.97
N GLY A 44 8.25 -6.30 13.92
CA GLY A 44 9.41 -6.57 14.77
C GLY A 44 10.70 -6.80 13.97
N LEU A 45 10.64 -7.55 12.85
CA LEU A 45 11.81 -7.77 11.98
C LEU A 45 12.27 -6.50 11.25
N THR A 46 11.35 -5.59 10.94
CA THR A 46 11.67 -4.29 10.32
C THR A 46 12.15 -3.28 11.36
N ALA A 47 11.69 -3.41 12.61
CA ALA A 47 12.01 -2.55 13.74
C ALA A 47 13.32 -2.95 14.45
N THR A 48 13.75 -4.22 14.33
CA THR A 48 14.96 -4.72 14.98
C THR A 48 16.18 -3.96 14.47
N ALA A 49 17.11 -3.61 15.38
CA ALA A 49 18.33 -2.84 15.15
C ALA A 49 19.29 -3.36 14.05
N ARG A 50 18.96 -4.47 13.37
CA ARG A 50 19.68 -5.00 12.20
C ARG A 50 19.55 -4.14 10.95
N ARG A 51 18.65 -3.14 10.91
CA ARG A 51 18.65 -2.08 9.88
C ARG A 51 18.76 -0.71 10.53
N ASN A 52 19.82 0.01 10.16
CA ASN A 52 20.24 1.32 10.67
C ASN A 52 19.06 2.29 10.86
N ARG A 53 18.73 2.62 12.12
CA ARG A 53 18.08 3.87 12.55
C ARG A 53 17.01 4.42 11.60
N LEU A 54 16.04 3.61 11.20
CA LEU A 54 14.89 4.14 10.46
C LEU A 54 14.14 5.13 11.37
N SER A 55 13.81 6.31 10.83
CA SER A 55 12.91 7.21 11.52
C SER A 55 11.51 6.59 11.61
N GLY A 56 10.74 6.95 12.63
CA GLY A 56 9.38 6.42 12.82
C GLY A 56 8.49 6.61 11.59
N GLN A 57 8.65 7.73 10.87
CA GLN A 57 7.90 8.02 9.64
C GLN A 57 8.21 7.04 8.51
N ILE A 58 9.50 6.73 8.28
CA ILE A 58 9.89 5.80 7.21
C ILE A 58 9.46 4.38 7.60
N PHE A 59 9.55 4.03 8.88
CA PHE A 59 9.08 2.74 9.38
C PHE A 59 7.57 2.56 9.13
N GLU A 60 6.76 3.57 9.45
CA GLU A 60 5.31 3.57 9.21
C GLU A 60 4.99 3.40 7.73
N ALA A 61 5.61 4.23 6.86
CA ALA A 61 5.41 4.14 5.42
C ALA A 61 5.75 2.75 4.86
N LEU A 62 6.82 2.11 5.37
CA LEU A 62 7.19 0.76 4.98
C LEU A 62 6.19 -0.31 5.45
N GLN A 63 5.62 -0.19 6.65
CA GLN A 63 4.59 -1.14 7.09
C GLN A 63 3.31 -0.99 6.25
N ILE A 64 2.91 0.23 5.91
CA ILE A 64 1.77 0.50 5.02
C ILE A 64 2.05 -0.09 3.63
N LEU A 65 3.23 0.17 3.05
CA LEU A 65 3.61 -0.35 1.74
C LEU A 65 3.62 -1.88 1.72
N LYS A 66 4.20 -2.51 2.74
CA LYS A 66 4.20 -3.97 2.92
C LYS A 66 2.78 -4.54 3.00
N SER A 67 1.87 -3.86 3.71
CA SER A 67 0.46 -4.24 3.81
C SER A 67 -0.26 -4.11 2.45
N GLY A 68 -0.03 -3.00 1.73
CA GLY A 68 -0.57 -2.76 0.40
C GLY A 68 -0.17 -3.84 -0.61
N TYR A 69 1.09 -4.28 -0.60
CA TYR A 69 1.55 -5.40 -1.42
C TYR A 69 0.92 -6.74 -1.02
N ARG A 70 0.80 -7.02 0.28
CA ARG A 70 0.19 -8.28 0.76
C ARG A 70 -1.29 -8.42 0.43
N ASN A 71 -2.03 -7.32 0.50
CA ASN A 71 -3.46 -7.31 0.22
C ASN A 71 -3.76 -7.21 -1.29
N GLY A 72 -2.74 -7.00 -2.13
CA GLY A 72 -2.89 -6.86 -3.59
C GLY A 72 -3.48 -5.53 -4.02
N HIS A 73 -3.52 -4.52 -3.13
CA HIS A 73 -3.95 -3.16 -3.45
C HIS A 73 -2.89 -2.43 -4.29
N ILE A 74 -1.63 -2.85 -4.16
CA ILE A 74 -0.49 -2.32 -4.89
C ILE A 74 0.25 -3.50 -5.53
N ARG A 75 0.61 -3.37 -6.80
CA ARG A 75 1.41 -4.37 -7.53
C ARG A 75 2.86 -3.91 -7.62
N ALA A 76 3.74 -4.68 -6.99
CA ALA A 76 5.16 -4.36 -6.95
C ALA A 76 5.81 -4.33 -8.34
N SER A 77 5.37 -5.20 -9.26
CA SER A 77 5.86 -5.22 -10.65
C SER A 77 5.54 -3.93 -11.39
N GLU A 78 4.28 -3.50 -11.33
CA GLU A 78 3.80 -2.28 -12.00
C GLU A 78 4.49 -1.02 -11.44
N GLN A 79 4.69 -0.95 -10.12
CA GLN A 79 5.43 0.17 -9.51
C GLN A 79 6.92 0.18 -9.87
N ALA A 80 7.55 -0.99 -9.97
CA ALA A 80 8.95 -1.07 -10.39
C ALA A 80 9.11 -0.55 -11.83
N GLU A 81 8.25 -1.01 -12.75
CA GLU A 81 8.25 -0.57 -14.16
C GLU A 81 8.01 0.92 -14.30
N ALA A 82 7.04 1.48 -13.55
CA ALA A 82 6.78 2.91 -13.54
C ALA A 82 7.99 3.71 -13.04
N HIS A 83 8.66 3.24 -11.98
CA HIS A 83 9.88 3.86 -11.46
C HIS A 83 11.00 3.84 -12.51
N PHE A 84 11.27 2.69 -13.15
CA PHE A 84 12.27 2.61 -14.24
C PHE A 84 11.95 3.59 -15.37
N SER A 85 10.68 3.70 -15.78
CA SER A 85 10.27 4.64 -16.82
C SER A 85 10.53 6.10 -16.44
N THR A 86 10.31 6.47 -15.17
CA THR A 86 10.57 7.84 -14.69
C THR A 86 12.07 8.17 -14.71
N TYR A 87 12.92 7.26 -14.25
CA TYR A 87 14.38 7.45 -14.28
C TYR A 87 14.91 7.57 -15.71
N VAL A 88 14.41 6.74 -16.63
CA VAL A 88 14.79 6.82 -18.06
C VAL A 88 14.40 8.17 -18.66
N LYS A 89 13.25 8.72 -18.26
CA LYS A 89 12.78 10.02 -18.72
C LYS A 89 13.60 11.18 -18.14
N GLU A 90 13.93 11.14 -16.85
CA GLU A 90 14.80 12.14 -16.22
C GLU A 90 16.21 12.18 -16.84
N LEU A 91 16.76 11.02 -17.23
CA LEU A 91 18.02 10.96 -17.95
C LEU A 91 17.90 11.56 -19.37
N ALA A 92 16.83 11.25 -20.09
CA ALA A 92 16.59 11.78 -21.44
C ALA A 92 16.39 13.32 -21.45
N ASP A 93 15.80 13.88 -20.39
CA ASP A 93 15.61 15.33 -20.26
C ASP A 93 16.91 16.07 -19.88
N SER A 94 17.96 15.36 -19.45
CA SER A 94 19.27 15.95 -19.11
C SER A 94 20.28 16.04 -20.28
N GLU A 95 19.92 15.56 -21.47
CA GLU A 95 20.76 15.57 -22.68
C GLU A 95 20.52 16.75 -23.63
N VAL A 96 19.70 17.75 -23.26
CA VAL A 96 19.45 18.96 -24.09
C VAL A 96 19.76 20.24 -23.31
N ASP A 97 21.04 20.53 -23.10
CA ASP A 97 21.58 21.91 -23.02
C ASP A 97 23.11 21.85 -23.06
N GLY A 98 23.63 21.41 -24.20
CA GLY A 98 25.03 21.57 -24.57
C GLY A 98 25.16 22.65 -25.64
N ASP A 99 24.91 23.91 -25.27
CA ASP A 99 25.23 25.05 -26.13
C ASP A 99 26.76 25.11 -26.24
N MET A 100 27.29 24.62 -27.37
CA MET A 100 28.71 24.66 -27.68
C MET A 100 29.08 26.13 -27.95
N PRO A 101 29.99 26.76 -27.17
CA PRO A 101 30.48 28.07 -27.53
C PRO A 101 31.24 27.93 -28.85
N ALA A 102 30.75 28.63 -29.88
CA ALA A 102 31.45 28.75 -31.14
C ALA A 102 32.83 29.37 -30.87
N LEU A 103 33.88 28.61 -31.18
CA LEU A 103 35.24 29.11 -31.16
C LEU A 103 35.43 30.00 -32.39
N GLU A 104 35.43 31.31 -32.18
CA GLU A 104 35.97 32.32 -33.10
C GLU A 104 37.25 32.93 -32.51
#